data_AF-A0A2V9L4W4-F1
#
_entry.id   AF-A0A2V9L4W4-F1
#
_cell.length_a   1.000
_cell.length_b   1.000
_cell.length_c   1.000
_cell.angle_alpha   90.00
_cell.angle_beta   90.00
_cell.angle_gamma   90.00
#
_symmetry.space_group_name_H-M   'P 1'
#
loop_
_entity.id
_entity.type
_entity.pdbx_description
1 polymer ?
#
loop_
_entity_poly.entity_id
_entity_poly.type
_entity_poly.pdbx_seq_one_letter_code
_entity_poly.pdbx_strand_id
1 'polypeptide(L)'
;RKFWFVCYTCMMHTGHDAERSVFYSEAPPVLILGRPWERCPRCGGTNTKSFQQLKDEGSDSALWGLEQLVRKRPRRHFEVKAGGDVRQGPGPVEQSRTT
;
A
#
# COMPACT_ATOMS: atom_id res chain seq x y z
N ARG A 1 9.15 -8.79 -9.45
CA ARG A 1 8.91 -7.33 -9.36
C ARG A 1 7.42 -6.98 -9.56
N LYS A 2 6.70 -7.65 -10.47
CA LYS A 2 5.27 -7.37 -10.73
C LYS A 2 4.32 -7.57 -9.53
N PHE A 3 4.65 -8.47 -8.62
CA PHE A 3 3.86 -8.79 -7.42
C PHE A 3 4.28 -8.01 -6.16
N TRP A 4 5.23 -7.08 -6.30
CA TRP A 4 5.69 -6.23 -5.20
C TRP A 4 5.08 -4.86 -5.35
N PHE A 5 4.43 -4.40 -4.28
CA PHE A 5 3.68 -3.16 -4.27
C PHE A 5 4.06 -2.31 -3.07
N VAL A 6 3.96 -1.00 -3.24
CA VAL A 6 4.04 -0.02 -2.15
C VAL A 6 2.69 0.68 -2.03
N CYS A 7 2.20 0.83 -0.80
CA CYS A 7 1.01 1.60 -0.49
C CYS A 7 1.39 2.97 0.08
N TYR A 8 1.07 4.04 -0.64
CA TYR A 8 1.35 5.41 -0.19
C TYR A 8 0.49 5.81 1.01
N THR A 9 -0.74 5.31 1.10
CA THR A 9 -1.59 5.53 2.27
C THR A 9 -0.95 4.94 3.52
N CYS A 10 -0.46 3.70 3.47
CA CYS A 10 0.28 3.10 4.59
C CYS A 10 1.56 3.89 4.91
N MET A 11 2.25 4.40 3.90
CA MET A 11 3.46 5.21 4.08
C MET A 11 3.17 6.49 4.86
N MET A 12 2.08 7.19 4.54
CA MET A 12 1.67 8.37 5.29
C MET A 12 1.26 8.03 6.73
N HIS A 13 0.51 6.94 6.94
CA HIS A 13 0.06 6.56 8.29
C HIS A 13 1.17 6.03 9.20
N THR A 14 2.23 5.45 8.63
CA THR A 14 3.33 4.86 9.39
C THR A 14 4.52 5.80 9.59
N GLY A 15 4.40 7.07 9.18
CA GLY A 15 5.49 8.05 9.29
C GLY A 15 6.62 7.80 8.30
N HIS A 16 6.29 7.48 7.05
CA HIS A 16 7.22 7.17 5.96
C HIS A 16 8.02 5.87 6.15
N ASP A 17 7.50 4.91 6.92
CA ASP A 17 8.10 3.59 7.06
C ASP A 17 7.87 2.75 5.80
N ALA A 18 8.95 2.55 5.03
CA ALA A 18 8.93 1.75 3.81
C ALA A 18 8.61 0.27 4.07
N GLU A 19 9.08 -0.32 5.18
CA GLU A 19 8.87 -1.74 5.51
C GLU A 19 7.38 -2.02 5.72
N ARG A 20 6.72 -1.13 6.47
CA ARG A 20 5.29 -1.23 6.78
C ARG A 20 4.37 -0.74 5.67
N SER A 21 4.94 -0.29 4.55
CA SER A 21 4.20 0.20 3.38
C SER A 21 4.33 -0.72 2.17
N VAL A 22 5.36 -1.55 2.14
CA VAL A 22 5.56 -2.57 1.10
C VAL A 22 4.79 -3.83 1.43
N PHE A 23 4.16 -4.42 0.42
CA PHE A 23 3.48 -5.70 0.53
C PHE A 23 3.68 -6.53 -0.75
N TYR A 24 3.55 -7.85 -0.59
CA TYR A 24 3.51 -8.81 -1.68
C TYR A 24 2.06 -9.23 -1.92
N SER A 25 1.60 -9.17 -3.17
CA SER A 25 0.25 -9.58 -3.57
C SER A 25 0.29 -10.27 -4.93
N GLU A 26 -0.38 -11.41 -5.04
CA GLU A 26 -0.68 -12.09 -6.31
C GLU A 26 -2.17 -11.98 -6.64
N ALA A 27 -2.90 -11.12 -5.92
CA ALA A 27 -4.32 -10.92 -6.15
C ALA A 27 -4.56 -10.32 -7.54
N PRO A 28 -5.70 -10.66 -8.19
CA PRO A 28 -6.08 -10.00 -9.42
C PRO A 28 -6.40 -8.53 -9.14
N PRO A 29 -5.94 -7.60 -9.99
CA PRO A 29 -6.24 -6.19 -9.83
C PRO A 29 -7.75 -5.94 -9.90
N VAL A 30 -8.25 -5.04 -9.07
CA VAL A 30 -9.66 -4.67 -9.00
C VAL A 30 -9.94 -3.59 -10.04
N LEU A 31 -11.01 -3.75 -10.81
CA LEU A 31 -11.46 -2.72 -11.75
C LEU A 31 -12.19 -1.62 -10.98
N ILE A 32 -11.60 -0.43 -10.96
CA ILE A 32 -12.21 0.77 -10.38
C ILE A 32 -12.27 1.82 -11.48
N LEU A 33 -13.49 2.25 -11.82
CA LEU A 33 -13.74 3.18 -12.93
C LEU A 33 -13.10 2.73 -14.26
N GLY A 34 -13.12 1.43 -14.53
CA GLY A 34 -12.57 0.84 -15.76
C GLY A 34 -11.04 0.77 -15.83
N ARG A 35 -10.31 1.15 -14.76
CA ARG A 35 -8.85 0.99 -14.67
C ARG A 35 -8.50 -0.11 -13.66
N PRO A 36 -7.48 -0.95 -13.94
CA PRO A 36 -7.01 -1.95 -12.98
C PRO A 36 -6.22 -1.26 -11.86
N TRP A 37 -6.67 -1.46 -10.62
CA TRP A 37 -6.01 -0.96 -9.41
C TRP A 37 -5.70 -2.12 -8.47
N GLU A 38 -4.49 -2.12 -7.91
CA GLU A 38 -4.16 -3.06 -6.84
C GLU A 38 -4.61 -2.48 -5.49
N ARG A 39 -5.41 -3.24 -4.75
CA ARG A 39 -5.90 -2.83 -3.45
C ARG A 39 -4.91 -3.25 -2.37
N CYS A 40 -4.55 -2.32 -1.49
CA CYS A 40 -3.71 -2.65 -0.35
C CYS A 40 -4.47 -3.59 0.61
N PRO A 41 -3.94 -4.78 0.94
CA PRO A 41 -4.57 -5.71 1.88
C PRO A 41 -4.55 -5.20 3.34
N ARG A 42 -3.71 -4.21 3.67
CA ARG A 42 -3.61 -3.61 5.02
C ARG A 42 -4.73 -2.60 5.27
N CYS A 43 -4.77 -1.53 4.48
CA CYS A 43 -5.71 -0.42 4.70
C CYS A 43 -6.92 -0.44 3.76
N GLY A 44 -6.95 -1.33 2.76
CA GLY A 44 -8.00 -1.36 1.74
C GLY A 44 -7.94 -0.20 0.74
N GLY A 45 -6.93 0.67 0.82
CA GLY A 45 -6.74 1.78 -0.12
C GLY A 45 -6.27 1.32 -1.49
N THR A 46 -6.52 2.15 -2.50
CA THR A 46 -6.15 1.89 -3.91
C THR A 46 -4.94 2.70 -4.36
N ASN A 47 -4.42 3.59 -3.50
CA ASN A 47 -3.21 4.36 -3.76
C ASN A 47 -1.97 3.48 -3.55
N THR A 48 -1.81 2.50 -4.42
CA THR A 48 -0.67 1.58 -4.44
C THR A 48 0.00 1.62 -5.81
N LYS A 49 1.31 1.39 -5.84
CA LYS A 49 2.08 1.23 -7.07
C LYS A 49 2.92 -0.02 -7.00
N SER A 50 2.98 -0.74 -8.11
CA SER A 50 3.90 -1.85 -8.27
C SER A 50 5.34 -1.35 -8.46
N PHE A 51 6.31 -2.19 -8.11
CA PHE A 51 7.72 -1.88 -8.36
C PHE A 51 8.01 -1.77 -9.86
N GLN A 52 7.22 -2.46 -10.70
CA GLN A 52 7.30 -2.31 -12.15
C GLN A 52 6.86 -0.91 -12.58
N GLN A 53 5.73 -0.39 -12.06
CA GLN A 53 5.29 0.97 -12.36
C GLN A 53 6.30 2.01 -11.90
N LEU A 54 6.90 1.85 -10.71
CA LEU A 54 7.96 2.76 -10.25
C LEU A 54 9.17 2.77 -11.19
N LYS A 55 9.52 1.61 -11.75
CA LYS A 55 10.58 1.49 -12.75
C LYS A 55 10.18 2.21 -14.05
N ASP A 56 8.96 1.99 -14.52
CA ASP A 56 8.47 2.55 -15.78
C ASP A 56 8.31 4.09 -15.70
N GLU A 57 8.04 4.62 -14.51
CA GLU A 57 7.95 6.06 -14.22
C GLU A 57 9.32 6.73 -13.98
N GLY A 58 10.43 5.97 -13.94
CA GLY A 58 11.77 6.52 -13.67
C GLY A 58 12.04 6.87 -12.20
N SER A 59 11.28 6.29 -11.26
CA SER A 59 11.48 6.47 -9.81
C SER A 59 12.58 5.54 -9.27
N ASP A 60 13.74 5.53 -9.91
CA ASP A 60 14.82 4.55 -9.67
C ASP A 60 15.38 4.62 -8.24
N SER A 61 15.53 5.82 -7.66
CA SER A 61 16.04 5.98 -6.30
C SER A 61 15.11 5.37 -5.25
N ALA A 62 13.79 5.60 -5.40
CA ALA A 62 12.79 5.02 -4.51
C ALA A 62 12.72 3.49 -4.71
N LEU A 63 12.71 3.04 -5.96
CA LEU A 63 12.71 1.62 -6.31
C LEU A 63 13.91 0.90 -5.70
N TRP A 64 15.12 1.47 -5.82
CA TRP A 64 16.34 0.86 -5.30
C TRP A 64 16.27 0.66 -3.78
N GLY A 65 15.80 1.66 -3.03
CA GLY A 65 15.60 1.53 -1.58
C GLY A 65 14.61 0.43 -1.21
N LEU A 66 13.49 0.35 -1.93
CA LEU A 66 12.47 -0.68 -1.72
C LEU A 66 12.98 -2.07 -2.10
N GLU A 67 13.75 -2.21 -3.18
CA GLU A 67 14.36 -3.46 -3.61
C GLU A 67 15.39 -3.99 -2.59
N GLN A 68 16.20 -3.11 -2.00
CA GLN A 68 17.11 -3.49 -0.92
C GLN A 68 16.35 -3.97 0.31
N LEU A 69 15.21 -3.32 0.63
CA LEU A 69 14.40 -3.67 1.78
C LEU A 69 13.77 -5.07 1.64
N VAL A 70 13.15 -5.36 0.49
CA VAL A 70 12.53 -6.68 0.25
C VAL A 70 13.56 -7.80 0.08
N ARG A 71 14.82 -7.47 -0.24
CA ARG A 71 15.93 -8.44 -0.28
C ARG A 71 16.43 -8.84 1.11
N LYS A 72 16.33 -7.94 2.10
CA LYS A 72 16.81 -8.18 3.47
C LYS A 72 15.90 -9.09 4.29
N ARG A 73 14.64 -9.25 3.89
CA ARG A 73 13.62 -9.99 4.64
C ARG A 73 12.97 -11.06 3.78
N PRO A 74 12.54 -12.19 4.36
CA PRO A 74 11.84 -13.22 3.61
C PRO A 74 10.46 -12.73 3.15
N ARG A 75 9.99 -13.20 1.98
CA ARG A 75 8.71 -12.80 1.36
C ARG A 75 7.51 -12.83 2.31
N ARG A 76 7.41 -13.88 3.13
CA ARG A 76 6.38 -14.06 4.17
C ARG A 76 6.20 -12.88 5.13
N HIS A 77 7.24 -12.04 5.29
CA HIS A 77 7.15 -10.82 6.11
C HIS A 77 6.26 -9.74 5.47
N PHE A 78 6.18 -9.74 4.14
CA PHE A 78 5.41 -8.78 3.34
C PHE A 78 4.11 -9.36 2.79
N GLU A 79 3.88 -10.66 2.94
CA GLU A 79 2.60 -11.30 2.67
C GLU A 79 1.61 -10.90 3.76
N VAL A 80 0.71 -9.98 3.42
CA VAL A 80 -0.32 -9.51 4.34
C VAL A 80 -1.58 -10.32 4.07
N LYS A 81 -2.02 -11.09 5.08
CA LYS A 81 -3.34 -11.71 5.02
C LYS A 81 -4.40 -10.61 5.11
N ALA A 82 -5.32 -10.58 4.16
CA ALA A 82 -6.52 -9.75 4.24
C ALA A 82 -7.37 -10.27 5.41
N GLY A 83 -7.23 -9.66 6.58
CA GLY A 83 -7.95 -10.07 7.78
C GLY A 83 -7.12 -9.88 9.05
N GLY A 84 -7.28 -8.71 9.67
CA GLY A 84 -6.72 -8.42 10.97
C GLY A 84 -6.99 -6.97 11.40
N ASP A 85 -8.24 -6.69 11.72
CA ASP A 85 -8.74 -5.53 12.47
C ASP A 85 -8.45 -4.12 11.90
N VAL A 86 -9.51 -3.54 11.34
CA VAL A 86 -9.78 -2.11 11.40
C VAL A 86 -9.67 -1.65 12.87
N ARG A 87 -8.60 -0.96 13.23
CA ARG A 87 -8.54 -0.04 14.38
C ARG A 87 -7.69 1.15 13.91
N GLN A 88 -8.12 2.40 13.86
CA GLN A 88 -9.31 3.14 14.27
C GLN A 88 -9.29 4.41 13.40
N GLY A 89 -10.45 4.86 12.89
CA GLY A 89 -10.55 6.15 12.19
C GLY A 89 -10.45 7.35 13.16
N PRO A 90 -10.38 8.60 12.68
CA PRO A 90 -11.06 9.68 13.37
C PRO A 90 -12.56 9.53 13.09
N GLY A 91 -13.38 9.56 14.13
CA GLY A 91 -14.83 9.37 14.05
C GLY A 91 -15.54 10.41 13.17
N PRO A 92 -16.84 10.21 12.88
CA PRO A 92 -17.64 11.21 12.18
C PRO A 92 -17.66 12.49 13.02
N VAL A 93 -17.25 13.62 12.43
CA VAL A 93 -17.42 14.94 13.04
C VAL A 93 -18.92 15.22 13.07
N GLU A 94 -19.48 15.25 14.28
CA GLU A 94 -20.89 15.50 14.53
C GLU A 94 -21.22 16.95 14.10
N GLN A 95 -22.18 17.07 13.17
CA GLN A 95 -22.74 18.34 12.73
C GLN A 95 -23.45 19.02 13.91
N SER A 96 -22.79 20.00 14.53
CA SER A 96 -23.46 20.90 15.47
C SER A 96 -24.19 21.98 14.67
N ARG A 97 -25.48 21.73 14.42
CA ARG A 97 -26.50 22.76 14.27
C ARG A 97 -26.68 23.48 15.61
N THR A 98 -26.52 24.80 15.61
CA THR A 98 -27.06 25.71 16.64
C THR A 98 -27.21 27.07 15.94
N THR A 99 -28.42 27.35 15.44
CA THR A 99 -29.43 28.27 15.99
C THR A 99 -29.20 29.70 15.55
#